data_AF-A0A9E5LI17-F1
#
_entry.id   AF-A0A9E5LI17-F1
#
_cell.length_a   1.000
_cell.length_b   1.000
_cell.length_c   1.000
_cell.angle_alpha   90.00
_cell.angle_beta   90.00
_cell.angle_gamma   90.00
#
_symmetry.space_group_name_H-M   'P 1'
#
loop_
_entity.id
_entity.type
_entity.pdbx_description
1 polymer ?
#
loop_
_entity_poly.entity_id
_entity_poly.type
_entity_poly.pdbx_seq_one_letter_code
_entity_poly.pdbx_strand_id
1 'polypeptide(L)'
;MAIKQQKFDPIEEATFQVANKNRGWSQKAREGALKRLSTMGMPSRRDEYWKYTNPTELLTEKLSVSPVVGLEDANIFSELDALKIVFCDGVFNPDLSDDLAAENIIISRLEENGDLHWAKNYYGLLEEKAQRPVSRSLAALNTAI
;
A
#
# COMPACT_ATOMS: atom_id res chain seq x y z
N MET A 1 -7.72 -21.32 -29.72
CA MET A 1 -6.67 -20.30 -29.51
C MET A 1 -6.34 -20.28 -28.03
N ALA A 2 -5.09 -20.56 -27.65
CA ALA A 2 -4.66 -20.47 -26.26
C ALA A 2 -4.57 -18.99 -25.89
N ILE A 3 -5.42 -18.54 -24.95
CA ILE A 3 -5.31 -17.21 -24.36
C ILE A 3 -3.97 -17.20 -23.61
N LYS A 4 -3.03 -16.37 -24.09
CA LYS A 4 -1.76 -16.12 -23.40
C LYS A 4 -2.13 -15.58 -22.03
N GLN A 5 -1.92 -16.36 -20.97
CA GLN A 5 -2.13 -15.88 -19.61
C GLN A 5 -1.21 -14.66 -19.42
N GLN A 6 -1.84 -13.51 -19.17
CA GLN A 6 -1.12 -12.28 -18.87
C GLN A 6 -0.30 -12.55 -17.61
N LYS A 7 1.01 -12.36 -17.70
CA LYS A 7 1.92 -12.60 -16.59
C LYS A 7 1.75 -11.43 -15.63
N PHE A 8 1.25 -11.68 -14.42
CA PHE A 8 1.18 -10.67 -13.37
C PHE A 8 2.58 -10.12 -13.08
N ASP A 9 2.77 -8.82 -13.33
CA ASP A 9 4.02 -8.11 -13.09
C ASP A 9 3.74 -6.87 -12.22
N PRO A 10 3.99 -6.95 -10.90
CA PRO A 10 3.75 -5.83 -9.99
C PRO A 10 4.53 -4.56 -10.34
N ILE A 11 5.70 -4.67 -10.98
CA ILE A 11 6.53 -3.51 -11.31
C ILE A 11 5.95 -2.80 -12.53
N GLU A 12 5.45 -3.56 -13.51
CA GLU A 12 4.74 -3.00 -14.67
C GLU A 12 3.47 -2.27 -14.22
N GLU A 13 2.67 -2.88 -13.35
CA GLU A 13 1.46 -2.26 -12.79
C GLU A 13 1.81 -1.00 -11.99
N ALA A 14 2.80 -1.07 -11.10
CA ALA A 14 3.25 0.11 -10.35
C ALA A 14 3.76 1.23 -11.26
N THR A 15 4.44 0.88 -12.35
CA THR A 15 4.89 1.85 -13.36
C THR A 15 3.68 2.53 -14.02
N PHE A 16 2.65 1.76 -14.39
CA PHE A 16 1.43 2.28 -14.97
C PHE A 16 0.67 3.20 -13.99
N GLN A 17 0.54 2.80 -12.72
CA GLN A 17 -0.13 3.61 -11.69
C GLN A 17 0.62 4.92 -11.46
N VAL A 18 1.95 4.86 -11.30
CA VAL A 18 2.78 6.05 -11.10
C VAL A 18 2.70 6.98 -12.31
N ALA A 19 2.73 6.47 -13.53
CA ALA A 19 2.63 7.32 -14.72
C ALA A 19 1.27 8.05 -14.84
N ASN A 20 0.17 7.42 -14.43
CA ASN A 20 -1.18 7.93 -14.67
C ASN A 20 -1.80 8.69 -13.50
N LYS A 21 -1.51 8.26 -12.27
CA LYS A 21 -2.18 8.76 -11.05
C LYS A 21 -1.28 9.58 -10.14
N ASN A 22 0.02 9.55 -10.35
CA ASN A 22 0.95 10.20 -9.44
C ASN A 22 1.11 11.70 -9.74
N ARG A 23 0.17 12.50 -9.24
CA ARG A 23 0.19 13.96 -9.36
C ARG A 23 0.23 14.59 -7.97
N GLY A 24 0.72 15.82 -7.90
CA GLY A 24 0.68 16.61 -6.67
C GLY A 24 1.77 16.26 -5.66
N TRP A 25 1.41 16.34 -4.37
CA TRP A 25 2.38 16.42 -3.29
C TRP A 25 3.24 15.15 -3.10
N SER A 26 2.70 13.96 -3.41
CA SER A 26 3.37 12.67 -3.21
C SER A 26 4.24 12.22 -4.39
N GLN A 27 4.24 13.01 -5.49
CA GLN A 27 4.84 12.61 -6.77
C GLN A 27 6.27 12.10 -6.67
N LYS A 28 7.15 12.92 -6.11
CA LYS A 28 8.58 12.62 -6.00
C LYS A 28 8.86 11.38 -5.14
N ALA A 29 8.08 11.17 -4.08
CA ALA A 29 8.26 10.03 -3.19
C ALA A 29 7.90 8.71 -3.89
N ARG A 30 6.77 8.70 -4.60
CA ARG A 30 6.28 7.55 -5.39
C ARG A 30 7.22 7.21 -6.55
N GLU A 31 7.71 8.21 -7.29
CA GLU A 31 8.71 8.03 -8.35
C GLU A 31 10.04 7.49 -7.79
N GLY A 32 10.48 8.00 -6.65
CA GLY A 32 11.68 7.51 -5.97
C GLY A 32 11.54 6.05 -5.53
N ALA A 33 10.40 5.69 -4.96
CA ALA A 33 10.08 4.33 -4.55
C ALA A 33 10.02 3.37 -5.75
N LEU A 34 9.36 3.77 -6.85
CA LEU A 34 9.34 3.00 -8.09
C LEU A 34 10.75 2.79 -8.66
N LYS A 35 11.59 3.82 -8.71
CA LYS A 35 12.98 3.68 -9.19
C LYS A 35 13.77 2.67 -8.36
N ARG A 36 13.62 2.71 -7.03
CA ARG A 36 14.23 1.72 -6.12
C ARG A 36 13.69 0.32 -6.41
N LEU A 37 12.37 0.17 -6.50
CA LEU A 37 11.71 -1.09 -6.80
C LEU A 37 12.22 -1.70 -8.11
N SER A 38 12.28 -0.92 -9.19
CA SER A 38 12.77 -1.39 -10.50
C SER A 38 14.24 -1.80 -10.48
N THR A 39 15.04 -1.21 -9.59
CA THR A 39 16.46 -1.59 -9.42
C THR A 39 16.61 -2.87 -8.59
N MET A 40 15.78 -3.04 -7.56
CA MET A 40 15.84 -4.21 -6.66
C MET A 40 15.18 -5.46 -7.25
N GLY A 41 14.08 -5.28 -8.01
CA GLY A 41 13.20 -6.36 -8.41
C GLY A 41 12.26 -6.84 -7.29
N MET A 42 11.38 -7.78 -7.64
CA MET A 42 10.48 -8.43 -6.67
C MET A 42 11.24 -9.47 -5.84
N PRO A 43 10.84 -9.69 -4.58
CA PRO A 43 11.54 -10.64 -3.73
C PRO A 43 11.33 -12.07 -4.21
N SER A 44 12.36 -12.90 -4.01
CA SER A 44 12.38 -14.30 -4.38
C SER A 44 12.78 -15.19 -3.20
N ARG A 45 12.43 -16.47 -3.26
CA ARG A 45 12.89 -17.47 -2.26
C ARG A 45 14.41 -17.63 -2.20
N ARG A 46 15.15 -17.14 -3.19
CA ARG A 46 16.61 -17.19 -3.23
C ARG A 46 17.25 -16.04 -2.45
N ASP A 47 16.47 -15.03 -2.10
CA ASP A 47 16.97 -13.88 -1.35
C ASP A 47 17.19 -14.27 0.10
N GLU A 48 18.36 -13.92 0.66
CA GLU A 48 18.73 -14.30 2.04
C GLU A 48 17.72 -13.81 3.08
N TYR A 49 17.18 -12.60 2.89
CA TYR A 49 16.16 -12.02 3.76
C TYR A 49 14.86 -12.86 3.80
N TRP A 50 14.56 -13.58 2.72
CA TRP A 50 13.37 -14.42 2.58
C TRP A 50 13.66 -15.91 2.78
N LYS A 51 14.83 -16.27 3.33
CA LYS A 51 15.23 -17.67 3.52
C LYS A 51 14.21 -18.51 4.30
N TYR A 52 13.52 -17.90 5.27
CA TYR A 52 12.57 -18.59 6.16
C TYR A 52 11.10 -18.27 5.87
N THR A 53 10.82 -17.37 4.91
CA THR A 53 9.46 -16.93 4.60
C THR A 53 9.28 -16.94 3.09
N ASN A 54 8.27 -17.63 2.56
CA ASN A 54 8.03 -17.68 1.12
C ASN A 54 7.30 -16.40 0.63
N PRO A 55 7.93 -15.51 -0.17
CA PRO A 55 7.25 -14.31 -0.65
C PRO A 55 6.24 -14.56 -1.77
N THR A 56 6.24 -15.75 -2.40
CA THR A 56 5.43 -16.02 -3.60
C THR A 56 3.92 -15.81 -3.36
N GLU A 57 3.43 -16.12 -2.17
CA GLU A 57 2.01 -15.94 -1.81
C GLU A 57 1.61 -14.46 -1.72
N LEU A 58 2.57 -13.56 -1.48
CA LEU A 58 2.35 -12.10 -1.47
C LEU A 58 2.40 -11.50 -2.88
N LEU A 59 2.81 -12.30 -3.89
CA LEU A 59 3.06 -11.87 -5.27
C LEU A 59 2.11 -12.53 -6.26
N THR A 60 0.96 -13.01 -5.79
CA THR A 60 -0.07 -13.61 -6.63
C THR A 60 -1.16 -12.60 -6.97
N GLU A 61 -1.61 -12.61 -8.22
CA GLU A 61 -2.76 -11.80 -8.66
C GLU A 61 -4.06 -12.28 -8.03
N LYS A 62 -4.21 -13.60 -7.90
CA LYS A 62 -5.41 -14.24 -7.33
C LYS A 62 -5.11 -14.70 -5.92
N LEU A 63 -5.56 -13.92 -4.96
CA LEU A 63 -5.57 -14.32 -3.56
C LEU A 63 -6.64 -15.41 -3.37
N SER A 64 -6.25 -16.50 -2.73
CA SER A 64 -7.21 -17.52 -2.25
C SER A 64 -7.63 -17.13 -0.84
N VAL A 65 -8.52 -16.14 -0.75
CA VAL A 65 -9.05 -15.71 0.55
C VAL A 65 -10.22 -16.61 0.93
N SER A 66 -10.16 -17.21 2.12
CA SER A 66 -11.34 -17.85 2.71
C SER A 66 -12.27 -16.75 3.24
N PRO A 67 -13.59 -16.81 2.96
CA PRO A 67 -14.52 -15.83 3.50
C PRO A 67 -14.44 -15.83 5.03
N VAL A 68 -14.19 -14.67 5.61
CA VAL A 68 -14.23 -14.48 7.06
C VAL A 68 -15.70 -14.33 7.44
N VAL A 69 -16.20 -15.22 8.30
CA VAL A 69 -17.57 -15.20 8.82
C VAL A 69 -17.55 -14.65 10.24
N GLY A 70 -18.55 -13.87 10.64
CA GLY A 70 -18.67 -13.33 12.00
C GLY A 70 -17.82 -12.09 12.29
N LEU A 71 -17.53 -11.27 11.28
CA LEU A 71 -16.75 -10.03 11.44
C LEU A 71 -17.38 -9.05 12.43
N GLU A 72 -18.71 -9.04 12.52
CA GLU A 72 -19.47 -8.22 13.46
C GLU A 72 -19.33 -8.69 14.92
N ASP A 73 -19.21 -10.00 15.16
CA ASP A 73 -18.92 -10.58 16.48
C ASP A 73 -17.44 -10.42 16.89
N ALA A 74 -16.55 -10.16 15.93
CA ALA A 74 -15.11 -10.03 16.14
C ALA A 74 -14.66 -8.62 16.54
N ASN A 75 -15.55 -7.62 16.52
CA ASN A 75 -15.18 -6.26 16.88
C ASN A 75 -15.07 -6.08 18.40
N ILE A 76 -13.91 -6.48 18.94
CA ILE A 76 -13.53 -6.32 20.35
C ILE A 76 -13.47 -4.86 20.81
N PHE A 77 -13.57 -3.90 19.89
CA PHE A 77 -13.55 -2.47 20.15
C PHE A 77 -14.93 -1.82 20.08
N SER A 78 -16.00 -2.61 19.97
CA SER A 78 -17.38 -2.12 19.88
C SER A 78 -17.82 -1.25 21.04
N GLU A 79 -17.20 -1.40 22.22
CA GLU A 79 -17.48 -0.59 23.41
C GLU A 79 -16.58 0.65 23.55
N LEU A 80 -15.58 0.82 22.67
CA LEU A 80 -14.71 1.98 22.71
C LEU A 80 -15.37 3.17 22.02
N ASP A 81 -15.36 4.31 22.71
CA ASP A 81 -15.64 5.59 22.08
C ASP A 81 -14.43 5.99 21.22
N ALA A 82 -14.54 5.76 19.91
CA ALA A 82 -13.46 5.94 18.95
C ALA A 82 -14.00 6.40 17.61
N LEU A 83 -13.20 7.23 16.92
CA LEU A 83 -13.45 7.59 15.54
C LEU A 83 -13.16 6.40 14.62
N LYS A 84 -14.19 5.87 13.96
CA LYS A 84 -14.11 4.70 13.08
C LYS A 84 -13.84 5.12 11.63
N ILE A 85 -12.74 4.63 11.06
CA ILE A 85 -12.35 4.87 9.67
C ILE A 85 -12.20 3.51 8.97
N VAL A 86 -12.99 3.28 7.93
CA VAL A 86 -13.10 1.97 7.26
C VAL A 86 -12.48 2.02 5.87
N PHE A 87 -11.64 1.02 5.59
CA PHE A 87 -11.10 0.76 4.27
C PHE A 87 -11.55 -0.64 3.81
N CYS A 88 -12.19 -0.72 2.66
CA CYS A 88 -12.56 -1.98 2.01
C CYS A 88 -11.59 -2.22 0.86
N ASP A 89 -10.83 -3.32 0.92
CA ASP A 89 -9.82 -3.67 -0.09
C ASP A 89 -8.84 -2.52 -0.42
N GLY A 90 -8.43 -1.78 0.62
CA GLY A 90 -7.51 -0.64 0.50
C GLY A 90 -8.16 0.68 0.06
N VAL A 91 -9.48 0.71 -0.19
CA VAL A 91 -10.22 1.91 -0.59
C VAL A 91 -11.04 2.44 0.59
N PHE A 92 -10.95 3.74 0.87
CA PHE A 92 -11.73 4.39 1.92
C PHE A 92 -13.24 4.29 1.63
N ASN A 93 -14.03 3.86 2.61
CA ASN A 93 -15.48 3.73 2.50
C ASN A 93 -16.18 4.74 3.44
N PRO A 94 -16.72 5.86 2.91
CA PRO A 94 -17.37 6.88 3.73
C PRO A 94 -18.67 6.39 4.37
N ASP A 95 -19.42 5.50 3.73
CA ASP A 95 -20.72 5.02 4.24
C ASP A 95 -20.57 4.12 5.48
N LEU A 96 -19.40 3.50 5.65
CA LEU A 96 -19.06 2.66 6.80
C LEU A 96 -18.21 3.39 7.85
N SER A 97 -17.74 4.60 7.55
CA SER A 97 -16.87 5.41 8.41
C SER A 97 -17.66 6.50 9.11
N ASP A 98 -17.09 7.01 10.20
CA ASP A 98 -17.58 8.22 10.85
C ASP A 98 -17.08 9.47 10.10
N ASP A 99 -17.63 10.64 10.42
CA ASP A 99 -17.11 11.92 9.94
C ASP A 99 -15.68 12.12 10.45
N LEU A 100 -14.75 12.42 9.55
CA LEU A 100 -13.33 12.60 9.87
C LEU A 100 -13.06 13.88 10.69
N ALA A 101 -14.06 14.74 10.88
CA ALA A 101 -13.97 15.89 11.76
C ALA A 101 -13.83 15.46 13.24
N ALA A 102 -12.69 15.79 13.86
CA ALA A 102 -12.43 15.52 15.27
C ALA A 102 -11.78 16.73 15.95
N GLU A 103 -12.08 16.94 17.23
CA GLU A 103 -11.47 18.02 18.00
C GLU A 103 -9.96 17.82 18.14
N ASN A 104 -9.18 18.87 17.86
CA ASN A 104 -7.72 18.89 17.99
C ASN A 104 -6.96 17.92 17.07
N ILE A 105 -7.62 17.29 16.09
CA ILE A 105 -7.01 16.35 15.14
C ILE A 105 -7.37 16.77 13.71
N ILE A 106 -6.41 16.67 12.80
CA ILE A 106 -6.63 16.85 11.36
C ILE A 106 -6.42 15.50 10.68
N ILE A 107 -7.44 15.04 9.97
CA ILE A 107 -7.39 13.79 9.20
C ILE A 107 -7.63 14.15 7.74
N SER A 108 -6.68 13.79 6.89
CA SER A 108 -6.78 13.98 5.44
C SER A 108 -6.38 12.69 4.72
N ARG A 109 -7.05 12.38 3.62
CA ARG A 109 -6.72 11.18 2.83
C ARG A 109 -5.50 11.44 1.96
N LEU A 110 -4.63 10.44 1.80
CA LEU A 110 -3.42 10.58 0.99
C LEU A 110 -3.70 10.81 -0.51
N GLU A 111 -4.90 10.48 -0.99
CA GLU A 111 -5.32 10.74 -2.36
C GLU A 111 -5.68 12.21 -2.64
N GLU A 112 -5.81 13.03 -1.58
CA GLU A 112 -6.15 14.45 -1.73
C GLU A 112 -4.96 15.23 -2.30
N ASN A 113 -5.18 15.86 -3.45
CA ASN A 113 -4.14 16.52 -4.25
C ASN A 113 -3.92 17.99 -3.87
N GLY A 114 -3.81 18.28 -2.57
CA GLY A 114 -3.47 19.63 -2.09
C GLY A 114 -1.98 19.93 -2.20
N ASP A 115 -1.61 21.13 -2.67
CA ASP A 115 -0.20 21.56 -2.81
C ASP A 115 0.57 21.59 -1.46
N LEU A 116 -0.16 21.74 -0.36
CA LEU A 116 0.35 21.85 1.02
C LEU A 116 -0.10 20.66 1.90
N HIS A 117 -0.14 19.45 1.36
CA HIS A 117 -0.45 18.27 2.17
C HIS A 117 0.64 18.02 3.23
N TRP A 118 0.26 17.90 4.50
CA TRP A 118 1.19 17.76 5.63
C TRP A 118 2.13 16.56 5.47
N ALA A 119 1.66 15.48 4.84
CA ALA A 119 2.45 14.26 4.64
C ALA A 119 3.60 14.40 3.64
N LYS A 120 3.68 15.50 2.87
CA LYS A 120 4.71 15.70 1.83
C LYS A 120 6.14 15.50 2.30
N ASN A 121 6.45 15.94 3.53
CA ASN A 121 7.80 15.84 4.08
C ASN A 121 8.09 14.50 4.77
N TYR A 122 7.09 13.61 4.87
CA TYR A 122 7.17 12.37 5.65
C TYR A 122 6.91 11.12 4.82
N TYR A 123 6.04 11.21 3.82
CA TYR A 123 5.64 10.08 2.98
C TYR A 123 6.83 9.55 2.19
N GLY A 124 7.08 8.25 2.28
CA GLY A 124 8.23 7.56 1.67
C GLY A 124 9.57 7.76 2.37
N LEU A 125 9.70 8.66 3.35
CA LEU A 125 10.99 8.91 4.02
C LEU A 125 11.46 7.69 4.85
N LEU A 126 10.54 7.06 5.60
CA LEU A 126 10.87 5.88 6.38
C LEU A 126 11.11 4.66 5.49
N GLU A 127 10.35 4.52 4.39
CA GLU A 127 10.60 3.47 3.41
C GLU A 127 12.01 3.60 2.82
N GLU A 128 12.41 4.79 2.38
CA GLU A 128 13.73 5.02 1.80
C GLU A 128 14.86 4.69 2.79
N LYS A 129 14.74 5.17 4.04
CA LYS A 129 15.70 4.87 5.10
C LYS A 129 15.76 3.37 5.43
N ALA A 130 14.62 2.69 5.36
CA ALA A 130 14.50 1.27 5.63
C ALA A 130 15.15 0.39 4.55
N GLN A 131 15.62 0.92 3.42
CA GLN A 131 16.31 0.10 2.41
C GLN A 131 17.74 -0.31 2.80
N ARG A 132 18.22 0.08 3.99
CA ARG A 132 19.50 -0.34 4.55
C ARG A 132 19.32 -0.96 5.94
N PRO A 133 20.04 -2.06 6.26
CA PRO A 133 21.02 -2.76 5.42
C PRO A 133 20.40 -3.72 4.40
N VAL A 134 19.07 -3.91 4.41
CA VAL A 134 18.38 -4.90 3.58
C VAL A 134 17.38 -4.23 2.63
N SER A 135 17.39 -4.64 1.37
CA SER A 135 16.40 -4.28 0.36
C SER A 135 15.01 -4.84 0.69
N ARG A 136 14.01 -3.94 0.76
CA ARG A 136 12.61 -4.20 1.10
C ARG A 136 11.73 -3.78 -0.08
N SER A 137 11.71 -4.61 -1.12
CA SER A 137 10.99 -4.35 -2.37
C SER A 137 9.48 -4.21 -2.19
N LEU A 138 8.84 -5.00 -1.33
CA LEU A 138 7.40 -4.84 -1.05
C LEU A 138 7.05 -3.50 -0.40
N ALA A 139 7.94 -2.93 0.42
CA ALA A 139 7.74 -1.61 1.01
C ALA A 139 7.85 -0.50 -0.06
N ALA A 140 8.82 -0.64 -0.97
CA ALA A 140 8.96 0.25 -2.12
C ALA A 140 7.75 0.16 -3.06
N LEU A 141 7.22 -1.05 -3.29
CA LEU A 141 5.98 -1.25 -4.05
C LEU A 141 4.80 -0.53 -3.42
N ASN A 142 4.55 -0.72 -2.12
CA ASN A 142 3.48 -0.04 -1.39
C ASN A 142 3.60 1.48 -1.45
N THR A 143 4.83 2.02 -1.33
CA THR A 143 5.05 3.47 -1.42
C THR A 143 4.87 4.00 -2.84
N ALA A 144 5.05 3.18 -3.88
CA ALA A 144 4.90 3.60 -5.26
C ALA A 144 3.43 3.70 -5.69
N ILE A 145 2.59 2.72 -5.32
CA ILE A 145 1.19 2.55 -5.75
C ILE A 145 0.20 3.32 -4.89
#